data_AF-A0A951AY75-F1
#
_entry.id   AF-A0A951AY75-F1
#
_cell.length_a   1.000
_cell.length_b   1.000
_cell.length_c   1.000
_cell.angle_alpha   90.00
_cell.angle_beta   90.00
_cell.angle_gamma   90.00
#
_symmetry.space_group_name_H-M   'P 1'
#
loop_
_entity.id
_entity.type
_entity.pdbx_description
1 polymer ?
#
loop_
_entity_poly.entity_id
_entity_poly.type
_entity_poly.pdbx_seq_one_letter_code
_entity_poly.pdbx_strand_id
1 'polypeptide(L)'
;MFTSLNYLGPSIGTMDAWLRRTGRGIWGEELAIIIAKHHHLTTYRGRHARLAEPFRRADLNDLSQGLIRIGMPRGHVRAVRASIDVGCFFTRTVPRAIVRHLVRHPLDPLPITRARRALKQAGYPDADR
;
A
#
# COMPACT_ATOMS: atom_id res chain seq x y z
N MET A 1 -6.66 7.49 13.36
CA MET A 1 -6.15 8.78 12.88
C MET A 1 -4.87 8.51 12.08
N PHE A 2 -4.75 8.99 10.84
CA PHE A 2 -3.54 8.78 10.03
C PHE A 2 -2.40 9.66 10.58
N THR A 3 -1.51 9.05 11.36
CA THR A 3 -0.48 9.78 12.14
C THR A 3 0.85 9.90 11.41
N SER A 4 1.17 8.99 10.49
CA SER A 4 2.45 8.98 9.78
C SER A 4 2.37 8.25 8.44
N LEU A 5 3.17 8.70 7.47
CA LEU A 5 3.43 7.98 6.22
C LEU A 5 4.36 6.76 6.44
N ASN A 6 5.08 6.68 7.55
CA ASN A 6 6.01 5.59 7.83
C ASN A 6 5.32 4.39 8.51
N TYR A 7 4.28 3.85 7.87
CA TYR A 7 3.42 2.81 8.47
C TYR A 7 3.60 1.40 7.87
N LEU A 8 4.32 1.25 6.76
CA LEU A 8 4.43 -0.04 6.06
C LEU A 8 5.05 -1.14 6.94
N GLY A 9 6.22 -0.89 7.52
CA GLY A 9 6.88 -1.84 8.42
C GLY A 9 6.01 -2.23 9.64
N PRO A 10 5.46 -1.25 10.39
CA PRO A 10 4.51 -1.52 11.48
C PRO A 10 3.27 -2.33 11.05
N SER A 11 2.77 -2.10 9.83
CA SER A 11 1.62 -2.83 9.29
C SER A 11 1.97 -4.29 9.01
N ILE A 12 3.14 -4.55 8.43
CA ILE A 12 3.65 -5.91 8.23
C ILE A 12 3.84 -6.62 9.58
N GLY A 13 4.42 -5.95 10.58
CA GLY A 13 4.58 -6.54 11.91
C GLY A 13 3.26 -6.87 12.60
N THR A 14 2.22 -6.03 12.42
CA THR A 14 0.87 -6.29 12.92
C THR A 14 0.23 -7.50 12.22
N MET A 15 0.39 -7.57 10.91
CA MET A 15 -0.05 -8.71 10.10
C MET A 15 0.64 -10.00 10.53
N ASP A 16 1.96 -10.02 10.70
CA ASP A 16 2.72 -11.18 11.15
C ASP A 16 2.26 -11.68 12.51
N ALA A 17 2.05 -10.76 13.46
CA ALA A 17 1.54 -11.10 14.78
C ALA A 17 0.17 -11.80 14.69
N TRP A 18 -0.69 -11.36 13.78
CA TRP A 18 -1.98 -11.99 13.53
C TRP A 18 -1.83 -13.35 12.84
N LEU A 19 -0.99 -13.47 11.81
CA LEU A 19 -0.75 -14.73 11.10
C LEU A 19 -0.19 -15.80 12.03
N ARG A 20 0.76 -15.44 12.90
CA ARG A 20 1.30 -16.34 13.91
C ARG A 20 0.24 -16.81 14.91
N ARG A 21 -0.55 -15.87 15.45
CA ARG A 21 -1.63 -16.19 16.41
C ARG A 21 -2.71 -17.08 15.81
N THR A 22 -2.88 -17.06 14.50
CA THR A 22 -3.95 -17.79 13.80
C THR A 22 -3.43 -18.98 13.00
N GLY A 23 -2.16 -19.36 13.12
CA GLY A 23 -1.58 -20.51 12.43
C GLY A 23 -1.43 -20.36 10.90
N ARG A 24 -1.35 -19.12 10.39
CA ARG A 24 -1.33 -18.77 8.95
C ARG A 24 0.03 -18.23 8.48
N GLY A 25 1.11 -18.60 9.16
CA GLY A 25 2.46 -18.09 8.89
C GLY A 25 2.93 -18.27 7.44
N ILE A 26 2.42 -19.29 6.74
CA ILE A 26 2.75 -19.55 5.32
C ILE A 26 2.39 -18.38 4.37
N TRP A 27 1.48 -17.48 4.77
CA TRP A 27 1.11 -16.31 3.97
C TRP A 27 2.00 -15.08 4.21
N GLY A 28 2.91 -15.15 5.18
CA GLY A 28 3.66 -13.99 5.67
C GLY A 28 4.39 -13.24 4.57
N GLU A 29 5.17 -13.96 3.76
CA GLU A 29 5.95 -13.31 2.71
C GLU A 29 5.10 -12.69 1.60
N GLU A 30 4.06 -13.40 1.11
CA GLU A 30 3.15 -12.88 0.08
C GLU A 30 2.43 -11.61 0.55
N LEU A 31 1.89 -11.63 1.76
CA LEU A 31 1.18 -10.49 2.32
C LEU A 31 2.14 -9.34 2.67
N ALA A 32 3.36 -9.63 3.13
CA ALA A 32 4.39 -8.62 3.35
C ALA A 32 4.74 -7.88 2.04
N ILE A 33 4.86 -8.59 0.91
CA ILE A 33 5.06 -7.96 -0.40
C ILE A 33 3.87 -7.08 -0.78
N ILE A 34 2.63 -7.57 -0.63
CA ILE A 34 1.42 -6.80 -0.93
C ILE A 34 1.41 -5.49 -0.14
N ILE A 35 1.62 -5.56 1.18
CA ILE A 35 1.68 -4.37 2.05
C ILE A 35 2.86 -3.48 1.65
N ALA A 36 4.04 -4.01 1.37
CA ALA A 36 5.19 -3.16 1.05
C ALA A 36 5.06 -2.47 -0.32
N LYS A 37 4.35 -3.07 -1.28
CA LYS A 37 4.37 -2.68 -2.70
C LYS A 37 3.06 -2.09 -3.22
N HIS A 38 1.98 -2.02 -2.45
CA HIS A 38 0.70 -1.52 -2.97
C HIS A 38 0.78 -0.08 -3.54
N HIS A 39 1.59 0.82 -2.96
CA HIS A 39 1.83 2.19 -3.49
C HIS A 39 2.70 2.26 -4.76
N HIS A 40 3.15 1.11 -5.28
CA HIS A 40 4.05 1.11 -6.44
C HIS A 40 3.33 1.64 -7.68
N LEU A 41 3.92 2.63 -8.35
CA LEU A 41 3.27 3.31 -9.47
C LEU A 41 3.36 2.51 -10.78
N THR A 42 4.34 1.63 -10.89
CA THR A 42 4.58 0.80 -12.07
C THR A 42 4.20 -0.66 -11.81
N THR A 43 3.93 -1.41 -12.88
CA THR A 43 3.60 -2.83 -12.82
C THR A 43 4.64 -3.61 -12.01
N TYR A 44 4.16 -4.39 -11.06
CA TYR A 44 4.98 -5.30 -10.28
C TYR A 44 5.03 -6.69 -10.94
N ARG A 45 6.23 -7.21 -11.15
CA ARG A 45 6.49 -8.51 -11.80
C ARG A 45 7.34 -9.47 -10.94
N GLY A 46 7.57 -9.11 -9.67
CA GLY A 46 8.40 -9.90 -8.76
C GLY A 46 7.69 -11.12 -8.19
N ARG A 47 8.26 -11.67 -7.13
CA ARG A 47 7.68 -12.79 -6.39
C ARG A 47 6.26 -12.46 -5.90
N HIS A 48 5.35 -13.43 -5.96
CA HIS A 48 3.94 -13.26 -5.57
C HIS A 48 3.17 -12.22 -6.40
N ALA A 49 3.65 -11.82 -7.59
CA ALA A 49 2.99 -10.83 -8.45
C ALA A 49 1.54 -11.20 -8.84
N ARG A 50 1.20 -12.51 -8.85
CA ARG A 50 -0.17 -12.99 -9.11
C ARG A 50 -1.20 -12.33 -8.21
N LEU A 51 -0.86 -12.10 -6.93
CA LEU A 51 -1.73 -11.42 -5.98
C LEU A 51 -1.31 -9.96 -5.77
N ALA A 52 -0.01 -9.67 -5.72
CA ALA A 52 0.48 -8.32 -5.46
C ALA A 52 0.10 -7.28 -6.53
N GLU A 53 0.11 -7.63 -7.82
CA GLU A 53 -0.24 -6.67 -8.88
C GLU A 53 -1.73 -6.26 -8.85
N PRO A 54 -2.70 -7.17 -8.67
CA PRO A 54 -4.09 -6.78 -8.44
C PRO A 54 -4.29 -5.79 -7.28
N PHE A 55 -3.65 -6.02 -6.13
CA PHE A 55 -3.73 -5.11 -4.98
C PHE A 55 -3.12 -3.74 -5.28
N ARG A 56 -1.95 -3.69 -5.94
CA ARG A 56 -1.33 -2.45 -6.38
C ARG A 56 -2.22 -1.66 -7.36
N ARG A 57 -2.89 -2.36 -8.29
CA ARG A 57 -3.84 -1.74 -9.23
C ARG A 57 -5.08 -1.19 -8.53
N ALA A 58 -5.59 -1.91 -7.54
CA ALA A 58 -6.72 -1.45 -6.72
C ALA A 58 -6.35 -0.20 -5.92
N ASP A 59 -5.21 -0.20 -5.25
CA ASP A 59 -4.71 0.97 -4.53
C ASP A 59 -4.50 2.19 -5.46
N LEU A 60 -3.94 1.98 -6.66
CA LEU A 60 -3.78 3.05 -7.63
C LEU A 60 -5.14 3.60 -8.14
N ASN A 61 -6.17 2.74 -8.24
CA ASN A 61 -7.53 3.19 -8.55
C ASN A 61 -8.08 4.09 -7.44
N ASP A 62 -7.90 3.70 -6.18
CA ASP A 62 -8.36 4.46 -5.03
C ASP A 62 -7.59 5.78 -4.88
N LEU A 63 -6.26 5.74 -4.97
CA LEU A 63 -5.40 6.93 -4.89
C LEU A 63 -5.74 7.95 -5.99
N SER A 64 -5.99 7.47 -7.21
CA SER A 64 -6.39 8.31 -8.34
C SER A 64 -7.87 8.71 -8.32
N GLN A 65 -8.61 8.33 -7.29
CA GLN A 65 -10.04 8.61 -7.13
C GLN A 65 -10.90 8.09 -8.31
N GLY A 66 -10.48 6.98 -8.91
CA GLY A 66 -11.15 6.36 -10.04
C GLY A 66 -10.73 6.89 -11.42
N LEU A 67 -9.75 7.79 -11.50
CA LEU A 67 -9.21 8.26 -12.79
C LEU A 67 -8.42 7.14 -13.50
N ILE A 68 -7.64 6.37 -12.76
CA ILE A 68 -6.93 5.18 -13.24
C ILE A 68 -7.78 3.95 -12.91
N ARG A 69 -8.27 3.23 -13.92
CA ARG A 69 -9.25 2.14 -13.73
C ARG A 69 -8.79 0.76 -14.14
N ILE A 70 -7.54 0.63 -14.58
CA ILE A 70 -6.91 -0.54 -15.23
C ILE A 70 -7.81 -1.78 -15.23
N GLY A 71 -8.46 -2.06 -16.37
CA GLY A 71 -9.32 -3.25 -16.55
C GLY A 71 -10.74 -3.20 -15.95
N MET A 72 -11.18 -2.09 -15.37
CA MET A 72 -12.51 -1.96 -14.76
C MET A 72 -13.44 -0.96 -15.48
N PRO A 73 -14.73 -1.31 -15.67
CA PRO A 73 -15.75 -0.39 -16.18
C PRO A 73 -15.93 0.85 -15.28
N ARG A 74 -16.16 2.02 -15.89
CA ARG A 74 -16.39 3.28 -15.15
C ARG A 74 -17.55 3.18 -14.17
N GLY A 75 -18.67 2.58 -14.60
CA GLY A 75 -19.86 2.42 -13.76
C GLY A 75 -19.60 1.60 -12.51
N HIS A 76 -18.79 0.54 -12.63
CA HIS A 76 -18.41 -0.31 -11.50
C HIS A 76 -17.55 0.45 -10.49
N VAL A 77 -16.50 1.13 -10.93
CA VAL A 77 -15.65 1.97 -10.06
C VAL A 77 -16.48 3.05 -9.35
N ARG A 78 -17.40 3.71 -10.07
CA ARG A 78 -18.29 4.72 -9.50
C ARG A 78 -19.20 4.12 -8.42
N ALA A 79 -19.79 2.95 -8.68
CA ALA A 79 -20.67 2.28 -7.72
C ALA A 79 -19.94 1.89 -6.43
N VAL A 80 -18.75 1.29 -6.54
CA VAL A 80 -17.92 0.93 -5.37
C VAL A 80 -17.56 2.17 -4.56
N ARG A 81 -17.08 3.24 -5.22
CA ARG A 81 -16.73 4.50 -4.54
C ARG A 81 -17.91 5.22 -3.91
N ALA A 82 -19.11 5.06 -4.45
CA ALA A 82 -20.33 5.59 -3.85
C ALA A 82 -20.76 4.76 -2.61
N SER A 83 -20.36 3.50 -2.52
CA SER A 83 -20.70 2.62 -1.39
C SER A 83 -19.75 2.76 -0.18
N ILE A 84 -18.54 3.27 -0.39
CA ILE A 84 -17.54 3.44 0.67
C ILE A 84 -16.98 4.86 0.61
N ASP A 85 -17.36 5.71 1.57
CA ASP A 85 -16.87 7.09 1.63
C ASP A 85 -15.43 7.17 2.15
N VAL A 86 -14.48 7.14 1.22
CA VAL A 86 -13.05 7.39 1.45
C VAL A 86 -12.56 8.66 0.77
N GLY A 87 -13.48 9.50 0.25
CA GLY A 87 -13.11 10.66 -0.56
C GLY A 87 -12.24 11.66 0.20
N CYS A 88 -12.62 12.02 1.42
CA CYS A 88 -11.85 12.94 2.27
C CYS A 88 -10.44 12.41 2.60
N PHE A 89 -10.31 11.09 2.75
CA PHE A 89 -9.01 10.48 3.04
C PHE A 89 -8.00 10.73 1.93
N PHE A 90 -8.39 10.49 0.67
CA PHE A 90 -7.51 10.63 -0.48
C PHE A 90 -7.41 12.06 -1.04
N THR A 91 -8.44 12.89 -0.88
CA THR A 91 -8.43 14.28 -1.37
C THR A 91 -7.85 15.28 -0.37
N ARG A 92 -7.84 14.96 0.93
CA ARG A 92 -7.42 15.89 1.99
C ARG A 92 -6.39 15.30 2.93
N THR A 93 -6.66 14.15 3.54
CA THR A 93 -5.80 13.60 4.60
C THR A 93 -4.43 13.16 4.08
N VAL A 94 -4.39 12.33 3.04
CA VAL A 94 -3.14 11.84 2.43
C VAL A 94 -2.33 12.98 1.80
N PRO A 95 -2.90 13.88 0.96
CA PRO A 95 -2.16 15.00 0.39
C PRO A 95 -1.54 15.91 1.45
N ARG A 96 -2.29 16.23 2.53
CA ARG A 96 -1.75 17.04 3.63
C ARG A 96 -0.56 16.38 4.32
N ALA A 97 -0.61 15.06 4.53
CA ALA A 97 0.51 14.34 5.12
C ALA A 97 1.74 14.31 4.20
N ILE A 98 1.53 14.14 2.89
CA ILE A 98 2.59 14.21 1.87
C ILE A 98 3.24 15.59 1.88
N VAL A 99 2.45 16.67 1.76
CA VAL A 99 2.96 18.05 1.77
C VAL A 99 3.75 18.33 3.05
N ARG A 100 3.22 17.92 4.21
CA ARG A 100 3.90 18.08 5.50
C ARG A 100 5.25 17.35 5.55
N HIS A 101 5.35 16.15 4.98
CA HIS A 101 6.61 15.41 4.90
C HIS A 101 7.60 16.13 3.98
N LEU A 102 7.17 16.53 2.79
CA LEU A 102 8.03 17.19 1.80
C LEU A 102 8.58 18.54 2.32
N VAL A 103 7.79 19.30 3.07
CA VAL A 103 8.25 20.57 3.69
C VAL A 103 9.32 20.32 4.76
N ARG A 104 9.19 19.25 5.56
CA ARG A 104 10.14 18.94 6.65
C ARG A 104 11.37 18.19 6.20
N HIS A 105 11.25 17.40 5.14
CA HIS A 105 12.28 16.50 4.64
C HIS A 105 12.34 16.55 3.10
N PRO A 106 12.76 17.67 2.51
CA PRO A 106 12.66 17.90 1.06
C PRO A 106 13.47 16.93 0.21
N LEU A 107 14.55 16.36 0.77
CA LEU A 107 15.43 15.40 0.10
C LEU A 107 15.12 13.94 0.48
N ASP A 108 14.18 13.69 1.40
CA ASP A 108 13.86 12.34 1.86
C ASP A 108 12.59 11.84 1.15
N PRO A 109 12.68 10.79 0.31
CA PRO A 109 11.53 10.25 -0.41
C PRO A 109 10.35 9.92 0.51
N LEU A 110 9.11 9.89 0.02
CA LEU A 110 7.97 9.58 0.90
C LEU A 110 8.14 8.22 1.59
N PRO A 111 7.92 8.08 2.91
CA PRO A 111 8.12 6.80 3.61
C PRO A 111 7.31 5.64 3.02
N ILE A 112 6.10 5.91 2.52
CA ILE A 112 5.21 4.92 1.85
C ILE A 112 5.76 4.34 0.55
N THR A 113 6.79 4.93 -0.06
CA THR A 113 7.41 4.38 -1.28
C THR A 113 8.64 3.51 -0.98
N ARG A 114 9.08 3.44 0.29
CA ARG A 114 10.32 2.75 0.70
C ARG A 114 10.08 1.26 0.99
N ALA A 115 9.50 0.54 0.03
CA ALA A 115 9.11 -0.86 0.16
C ALA A 115 10.23 -1.77 0.68
N ARG A 116 11.44 -1.69 0.10
CA ARG A 116 12.61 -2.49 0.52
C ARG A 116 12.99 -2.22 1.99
N ARG A 117 12.87 -0.97 2.44
CA ARG A 117 13.15 -0.58 3.82
C ARG A 117 12.12 -1.19 4.78
N ALA A 118 10.83 -1.13 4.41
CA ALA A 118 9.74 -1.70 5.19
C ALA A 118 9.89 -3.23 5.35
N LEU A 119 10.17 -3.93 4.25
CA LEU A 119 10.42 -5.38 4.24
C LEU A 119 11.61 -5.75 5.12
N LYS A 120 12.74 -5.05 4.98
CA LYS A 120 13.93 -5.28 5.83
C LYS A 120 13.63 -5.06 7.32
N GLN A 121 12.92 -3.98 7.66
CA GLN A 121 12.53 -3.68 9.04
C GLN A 121 11.60 -4.75 9.65
N ALA A 122 10.77 -5.37 8.82
CA ALA A 122 9.81 -6.38 9.23
C ALA A 122 10.34 -7.83 9.16
N GLY A 123 11.63 -8.04 8.87
CA GLY A 123 12.21 -9.38 8.83
C GLY A 123 12.07 -10.12 7.49
N TYR A 124 11.75 -9.41 6.41
CA TYR A 124 11.63 -9.95 5.05
C TYR A 124 12.69 -9.35 4.07
N PRO A 125 14.00 -9.36 4.39
CA PRO A 125 15.01 -8.67 3.59
C PRO A 125 15.08 -9.16 2.13
N ASP A 126 14.66 -10.40 1.87
CA ASP A 126 14.85 -11.10 0.60
C ASP A 126 13.56 -11.33 -0.18
N ALA A 127 12.41 -10.86 0.32
CA ALA A 127 11.12 -11.07 -0.30
C ALA A 127 10.95 -10.35 -1.65
N ASP A 128 11.70 -9.28 -1.88
CA ASP A 128 11.66 -8.44 -3.09
C ASP A 128 13.01 -8.48 -3.85
N ARG A 129 13.66 -9.64 -3.85
CA ARG A 129 14.79 -9.95 -4.74
C ARG A 129 14.29 -10.35 -6.12
#